data_AF-A0A368X4F8-F1
#
_entry.id   AF-A0A368X4F8-F1
#
_cell.length_a   1.000
_cell.length_b   1.000
_cell.length_c   1.000
_cell.angle_alpha   90.00
_cell.angle_beta   90.00
_cell.angle_gamma   90.00
#
_symmetry.space_group_name_H-M   'P 1'
#
loop_
_entity.id
_entity.type
_entity.pdbx_description
1 polymer ?
#
loop_
_entity_poly.entity_id
_entity_poly.type
_entity_poly.pdbx_seq_one_letter_code
_entity_poly.pdbx_strand_id
1 'polypeptide(L)'
;MAESQIQQGEKKKAIRFIGLGLLLLIAFGVNYLLVYDLSYTPNGYEVVAKDEESITIQTYDIFNMEEKAYTTTFSGNEKWRVESLTDSVERHKLNLYFLFTCITISSSLFIIYRKEGFSLWKAFWRGHGYSFIPPLAQLSSISSRIMDIIG
;
A
#
# COMPACT_ATOMS: atom_id res chain seq x y z
N MET A 1 -42.53 -23.92 -1.49
CA MET A 1 -41.20 -24.35 -0.99
C MET A 1 -40.03 -23.76 -1.79
N ALA A 2 -40.06 -23.75 -3.13
CA ALA A 2 -38.97 -23.20 -3.95
C ALA A 2 -38.69 -21.71 -3.70
N GLU A 3 -39.72 -20.86 -3.55
CA GLU A 3 -39.54 -19.42 -3.28
C GLU A 3 -38.83 -19.15 -1.95
N SER A 4 -39.11 -19.92 -0.90
CA SER A 4 -38.45 -19.78 0.40
C SER A 4 -36.95 -20.12 0.35
N GLN A 5 -36.54 -21.06 -0.52
CA GLN A 5 -35.15 -21.45 -0.71
C GLN A 5 -34.36 -20.41 -1.52
N ILE A 6 -35.00 -19.82 -2.53
CA ILE A 6 -34.43 -18.72 -3.34
C ILE A 6 -34.17 -17.49 -2.46
N GLN A 7 -35.17 -17.10 -1.66
CA GLN A 7 -35.06 -15.94 -0.76
C GLN A 7 -34.00 -16.14 0.34
N GLN A 8 -33.80 -17.37 0.81
CA GLN A 8 -32.76 -17.70 1.78
C GLN A 8 -31.35 -17.71 1.16
N GLY A 9 -31.23 -18.11 -0.10
CA GLY A 9 -29.98 -18.05 -0.88
C GLY A 9 -29.53 -16.62 -1.17
N GLU A 10 -30.47 -15.72 -1.51
CA GLU A 10 -30.17 -14.30 -1.75
C GLU A 10 -29.72 -13.57 -0.49
N LYS A 11 -30.39 -13.81 0.65
CA LYS A 11 -29.97 -13.24 1.94
C LYS A 11 -28.54 -13.67 2.32
N LYS A 12 -28.17 -14.94 2.12
CA LYS A 12 -26.80 -15.42 2.37
C LYS A 12 -25.77 -14.76 1.47
N LYS A 13 -26.09 -14.51 0.20
CA LYS A 13 -25.22 -13.76 -0.72
C LYS A 13 -25.06 -12.31 -0.28
N ALA A 14 -26.16 -11.63 0.05
CA ALA A 14 -26.14 -10.23 0.50
C ALA A 14 -25.29 -10.06 1.77
N ILE A 15 -25.45 -10.93 2.77
CA ILE A 15 -24.66 -10.89 4.00
C ILE A 15 -23.16 -11.09 3.70
N ARG A 16 -22.81 -11.99 2.78
CA ARG A 16 -21.41 -12.18 2.35
C ARG A 16 -20.84 -10.93 1.67
N PHE A 17 -21.60 -10.30 0.79
CA PHE A 17 -21.18 -9.06 0.12
C PHE A 17 -21.00 -7.91 1.11
N ILE A 18 -21.93 -7.72 2.05
CA ILE A 18 -21.83 -6.71 3.10
C ILE A 18 -20.61 -6.97 3.99
N GLY A 19 -20.42 -8.23 4.42
CA GLY A 19 -19.26 -8.61 5.23
C GLY A 19 -17.93 -8.37 4.52
N LEU A 20 -17.87 -8.64 3.21
CA LEU A 20 -16.68 -8.36 2.40
C LEU A 20 -16.44 -6.85 2.27
N GLY A 21 -17.48 -6.05 2.02
CA GLY A 21 -17.38 -4.59 2.00
C GLY A 21 -16.89 -4.00 3.33
N LEU A 22 -17.36 -4.53 4.46
CA LEU A 22 -16.94 -4.08 5.78
C LEU A 22 -15.46 -4.44 6.05
N LEU A 23 -15.05 -5.65 5.64
CA LEU A 23 -13.65 -6.07 5.72
C LEU A 23 -12.74 -5.18 4.86
N LEU A 24 -13.18 -4.81 3.66
CA LEU A 24 -12.46 -3.86 2.81
C LEU A 24 -12.30 -2.53 3.53
N LEU A 25 -13.37 -1.96 4.06
CA LEU A 25 -13.34 -0.67 4.74
C LEU A 25 -12.38 -0.66 5.94
N ILE A 26 -12.39 -1.74 6.74
CA ILE A 26 -11.43 -1.92 7.83
C ILE A 26 -10.00 -2.03 7.30
N ALA A 27 -9.76 -2.81 6.24
CA ALA A 27 -8.43 -2.95 5.65
C ALA A 27 -7.88 -1.61 5.15
N PHE A 28 -8.70 -0.82 4.45
CA PHE A 28 -8.34 0.53 4.02
C PHE A 28 -7.98 1.41 5.23
N GLY A 29 -8.82 1.42 6.27
CA GLY A 29 -8.55 2.20 7.49
C GLY A 29 -7.26 1.78 8.20
N VAL A 30 -7.06 0.49 8.44
CA VAL A 30 -5.86 -0.03 9.12
C VAL A 30 -4.59 0.26 8.34
N ASN A 31 -4.60 0.08 7.01
CA ASN A 31 -3.43 0.34 6.20
C ASN A 31 -3.12 1.84 6.09
N TYR A 32 -4.14 2.70 6.13
CA TYR A 32 -3.95 4.14 6.15
C TYR A 32 -3.24 4.56 7.44
N LEU A 33 -3.73 4.08 8.59
CA LEU A 33 -3.12 4.34 9.90
C LEU A 33 -1.66 3.85 9.94
N LEU A 34 -1.39 2.66 9.40
CA LEU A 34 -0.02 2.13 9.34
C LEU A 34 0.91 3.06 8.55
N VAL A 35 0.54 3.44 7.34
CA VAL A 35 1.45 4.16 6.44
C VAL A 35 1.58 5.64 6.76
N TYR A 36 0.47 6.30 7.12
CA TYR A 36 0.43 7.76 7.27
C TYR A 36 0.56 8.23 8.72
N ASP A 37 -0.10 7.54 9.67
CA ASP A 37 -0.09 7.98 11.08
C ASP A 37 1.08 7.36 11.86
N LEU A 38 1.39 6.09 11.60
CA LEU A 38 2.48 5.37 12.26
C LEU A 38 3.80 5.44 11.48
N SER A 39 3.81 6.14 10.34
CA SER A 39 4.95 6.20 9.41
C SER A 39 5.60 4.84 9.14
N TYR A 40 4.78 3.78 9.06
CA TYR A 40 5.25 2.44 8.76
C TYR A 40 5.52 2.32 7.26
N THR A 41 6.76 2.60 6.90
CA THR A 41 7.26 2.61 5.53
C THR A 41 8.50 1.72 5.40
N PRO A 42 8.34 0.39 5.40
CA PRO A 42 9.47 -0.52 5.28
C PRO A 42 10.20 -0.31 3.95
N ASN A 43 11.53 -0.22 3.99
CA ASN A 43 12.37 0.23 2.87
C ASN A 43 11.90 1.57 2.28
N GLY A 44 11.42 2.46 3.13
CA GLY A 44 10.75 3.69 2.74
C GLY A 44 11.54 4.95 3.01
N TYR A 45 10.88 6.06 2.70
CA TYR A 45 11.42 7.40 2.78
C TYR A 45 10.42 8.28 3.52
N GLU A 46 10.94 9.22 4.30
CA GLU A 46 10.14 10.23 4.96
C GLU A 46 10.84 11.58 4.91
N VAL A 47 10.05 12.62 4.63
CA VAL A 47 10.52 14.00 4.72
C VAL A 47 10.44 14.43 6.17
N VAL A 48 11.59 14.62 6.82
CA VAL A 48 11.67 15.03 8.23
C VAL A 48 11.92 16.53 8.41
N ALA A 49 12.46 17.20 7.39
CA ALA A 49 12.58 18.65 7.33
C ALA A 49 12.51 19.13 5.87
N LYS A 50 11.93 20.31 5.66
CA LYS A 50 11.76 20.94 4.34
C LYS A 50 11.77 22.45 4.46
N ASP A 51 12.60 23.10 3.65
CA ASP A 51 12.60 24.54 3.39
C ASP A 51 12.41 24.80 1.87
N GLU A 52 12.47 26.06 1.42
CA GLU A 52 12.36 26.39 -0.01
C GLU A 52 13.50 25.83 -0.87
N GLU A 53 14.68 25.67 -0.28
CA GLU A 53 15.91 25.28 -0.98
C GLU A 53 16.53 24.01 -0.41
N SER A 54 16.02 23.48 0.70
CA SER A 54 16.59 22.31 1.36
C SER A 54 15.51 21.28 1.69
N ILE A 55 15.90 20.02 1.67
CA ILE A 55 15.05 18.92 2.12
C ILE A 55 15.90 17.88 2.83
N THR A 56 15.38 17.37 3.94
CA THR A 56 15.98 16.25 4.68
C THR A 56 15.07 15.04 4.59
N ILE A 57 15.61 13.94 4.07
CA ILE A 57 14.92 12.67 3.90
C ILE A 57 15.55 11.63 4.80
N GLN A 58 14.72 11.01 5.64
CA GLN A 58 15.05 9.85 6.43
C GLN A 58 14.73 8.59 5.64
N THR A 59 15.68 7.65 5.58
CA THR A 59 15.47 6.31 5.04
C THR A 59 15.25 5.31 6.17
N TYR A 60 14.42 4.31 5.89
CA TYR A 60 14.10 3.22 6.82
C TYR A 60 14.43 1.87 6.20
N ASP A 61 14.83 0.91 7.03
CA ASP A 61 15.01 -0.48 6.62
C ASP A 61 13.66 -1.25 6.49
N ILE A 62 13.73 -2.56 6.21
CA ILE A 62 12.54 -3.44 6.14
C ILE A 62 11.75 -3.54 7.45
N PHE A 63 12.38 -3.26 8.59
CA PHE A 63 11.77 -3.30 9.92
C PHE A 63 11.33 -1.91 10.39
N ASN A 64 11.38 -0.91 9.48
CA ASN A 64 11.06 0.48 9.76
C ASN A 64 11.98 1.12 10.81
N MET A 65 13.21 0.62 10.92
CA MET A 65 14.27 1.22 11.73
C MET A 65 14.97 2.29 10.90
N GLU A 66 15.26 3.43 11.54
CA GLU A 66 15.99 4.53 10.93
C GLU A 66 17.37 4.07 10.46
N GLU A 67 17.66 4.19 9.16
CA GLU A 67 18.99 3.90 8.62
C GLU A 67 19.84 5.15 8.49
N LYS A 68 19.40 6.12 7.67
CA LYS A 68 20.19 7.30 7.30
C LYS A 68 19.31 8.51 7.02
N ALA A 69 19.77 9.67 7.46
CA ALA A 69 19.22 10.96 7.06
C ALA A 69 20.11 11.59 5.98
N TYR A 70 19.49 12.09 4.92
CA TYR A 70 20.15 12.81 3.84
C TYR A 70 19.58 14.20 3.74
N THR A 71 20.43 15.21 3.88
CA THR A 71 20.06 16.61 3.67
C THR A 71 20.65 17.08 2.35
N THR A 72 19.78 17.51 1.44
CA THR A 72 20.16 18.03 0.13
C THR A 72 19.70 19.48 0.01
N THR A 73 20.63 20.35 -0.37
CA THR A 73 20.36 21.77 -0.63
C THR A 73 20.48 22.02 -2.13
N PHE A 74 19.46 22.65 -2.70
CA PHE A 74 19.35 22.99 -4.11
C PHE A 74 19.54 24.49 -4.31
N SER A 75 20.11 24.88 -5.45
CA SER A 75 20.24 26.30 -5.78
C SER A 75 18.92 26.90 -6.27
N GLY A 76 18.78 28.23 -6.27
CA GLY A 76 17.49 28.91 -6.53
C GLY A 76 16.78 28.57 -7.85
N ASN A 77 17.50 28.08 -8.87
CA ASN A 77 16.90 27.60 -10.13
C ASN A 77 16.37 26.14 -10.06
N GLU A 78 16.70 25.42 -8.98
CA GLU A 78 16.36 24.02 -8.73
C GLU A 78 15.36 23.85 -7.59
N LYS A 79 14.72 24.93 -7.11
CA LYS A 79 13.66 24.87 -6.07
C LYS A 79 12.56 23.85 -6.40
N TRP A 80 12.22 23.68 -7.68
CA TRP A 80 11.25 22.69 -8.14
C TRP A 80 11.63 21.23 -7.78
N ARG A 81 12.92 20.94 -7.53
CA ARG A 81 13.38 19.61 -7.11
C ARG A 81 12.93 19.26 -5.71
N VAL A 82 12.85 20.23 -4.80
CA VAL A 82 12.33 20.01 -3.44
C VAL A 82 10.89 19.51 -3.49
N GLU A 83 10.05 20.15 -4.30
CA GLU A 83 8.66 19.72 -4.51
C GLU A 83 8.59 18.36 -5.20
N SER A 84 9.33 18.16 -6.29
CA SER A 84 9.40 16.87 -7.00
C SER A 84 9.84 15.72 -6.09
N LEU A 85 10.74 15.97 -5.15
CA LEU A 85 11.23 14.96 -4.22
C LEU A 85 10.20 14.68 -3.12
N THR A 86 9.56 15.73 -2.59
CA THR A 86 8.42 15.60 -1.66
C THR A 86 7.31 14.74 -2.29
N ASP A 87 6.92 15.05 -3.53
CA ASP A 87 5.91 14.30 -4.28
C ASP A 87 6.32 12.84 -4.51
N SER A 88 7.61 12.58 -4.70
CA SER A 88 8.12 11.22 -4.89
C SER A 88 8.03 10.41 -3.61
N VAL A 89 8.38 11.02 -2.47
CA VAL A 89 8.21 10.40 -1.14
C VAL A 89 6.73 10.15 -0.84
N GLU A 90 5.84 11.08 -1.16
CA GLU A 90 4.40 10.90 -0.96
C GLU A 90 3.83 9.79 -1.85
N ARG A 91 4.23 9.73 -3.13
CA ARG A 91 3.87 8.64 -4.04
C ARG A 91 4.39 7.29 -3.55
N HIS A 92 5.57 7.27 -2.92
CA HIS A 92 6.09 6.06 -2.28
C HIS A 92 5.16 5.59 -1.16
N LYS A 93 4.77 6.49 -0.25
CA LYS A 93 3.79 6.20 0.83
C LYS A 93 2.47 5.71 0.24
N LEU A 94 1.93 6.39 -0.77
CA LEU A 94 0.69 5.99 -1.44
C LEU A 94 0.78 4.58 -2.03
N ASN A 95 1.91 4.24 -2.65
CA ASN A 95 2.11 2.91 -3.23
C ASN A 95 2.25 1.81 -2.18
N LEU A 96 2.91 2.09 -1.05
CA LEU A 96 2.93 1.17 0.09
C LEU A 96 1.52 0.94 0.65
N TYR A 97 0.73 2.01 0.77
CA TYR A 97 -0.66 1.92 1.18
C TYR A 97 -1.50 1.04 0.26
N PHE A 98 -1.38 1.23 -1.06
CA PHE A 98 -2.02 0.35 -2.04
C PHE A 98 -1.52 -1.08 -1.95
N LEU A 99 -0.21 -1.29 -1.79
CA LEU A 99 0.37 -2.62 -1.66
C LEU A 99 -0.19 -3.37 -0.46
N PHE A 100 -0.17 -2.76 0.73
CA PHE A 100 -0.71 -3.37 1.96
C PHE A 100 -2.22 -3.65 1.83
N THR A 101 -2.95 -2.76 1.18
CA THR A 101 -4.37 -2.97 0.88
C THR A 101 -4.58 -4.16 -0.04
N CYS A 102 -3.84 -4.24 -1.15
CA CYS A 102 -3.88 -5.40 -2.05
C CYS A 102 -3.53 -6.71 -1.35
N ILE A 103 -2.49 -6.72 -0.51
CA ILE A 103 -2.09 -7.90 0.27
C ILE A 103 -3.23 -8.33 1.20
N THR A 104 -3.78 -7.41 1.98
CA THR A 104 -4.86 -7.69 2.95
C THR A 104 -6.09 -8.28 2.27
N ILE A 105 -6.49 -7.69 1.14
CA ILE A 105 -7.63 -8.16 0.35
C ILE A 105 -7.35 -9.54 -0.24
N SER A 106 -6.18 -9.72 -0.85
CA SER A 106 -5.79 -11.00 -1.47
C SER A 106 -5.72 -12.12 -0.44
N SER A 107 -5.11 -11.88 0.73
CA SER A 107 -5.07 -12.83 1.83
C SER A 107 -6.47 -13.19 2.34
N SER A 108 -7.35 -12.20 2.48
CA SER A 108 -8.73 -12.43 2.93
C SER A 108 -9.53 -13.28 1.93
N LEU A 109 -9.44 -12.97 0.63
CA LEU A 109 -10.05 -13.76 -0.43
C LEU A 109 -9.48 -15.18 -0.52
N PHE A 110 -8.17 -15.31 -0.36
CA PHE A 110 -7.50 -16.60 -0.32
C PHE A 110 -8.08 -17.48 0.80
N ILE A 111 -8.23 -16.94 2.02
CA ILE A 111 -8.85 -17.67 3.14
C ILE A 111 -10.29 -18.08 2.82
N ILE A 112 -11.07 -17.19 2.21
CA ILE A 112 -12.46 -17.49 1.80
C ILE A 112 -12.48 -18.63 0.78
N TYR A 113 -11.68 -18.57 -0.29
CA TYR A 113 -11.64 -19.63 -1.30
C TYR A 113 -11.12 -20.96 -0.74
N ARG A 114 -10.19 -20.92 0.21
CA ARG A 114 -9.75 -22.13 0.92
C ARG A 114 -10.87 -22.75 1.73
N LYS A 115 -11.69 -21.94 2.41
CA LYS A 115 -12.88 -22.42 3.13
C LYS A 115 -13.98 -22.95 2.19
N GLU A 116 -14.06 -22.45 0.97
CA GLU A 116 -14.97 -22.95 -0.08
C GLU A 116 -14.46 -24.22 -0.79
N GLY A 117 -13.31 -24.77 -0.38
CA GLY A 117 -12.79 -26.04 -0.88
C GLY A 117 -11.91 -25.95 -2.12
N PHE A 118 -11.54 -24.76 -2.57
CA PHE A 118 -10.60 -24.60 -3.68
C PHE A 118 -9.19 -25.06 -3.28
N SER A 119 -8.46 -25.71 -4.18
CA SER A 119 -7.05 -26.06 -3.99
C SER A 119 -6.19 -24.80 -3.80
N LEU A 120 -5.04 -24.92 -3.13
CA LEU A 120 -4.13 -23.80 -2.83
C LEU A 120 -3.81 -22.97 -4.08
N TRP A 121 -3.45 -23.65 -5.17
CA TRP A 121 -3.12 -23.02 -6.45
C TRP A 121 -4.30 -22.27 -7.08
N LYS A 122 -5.49 -22.87 -7.02
CA LYS A 122 -6.70 -22.28 -7.59
C LYS A 122 -7.21 -21.10 -6.75
N ALA A 123 -7.06 -21.17 -5.43
CA ALA A 123 -7.36 -20.07 -4.52
C ALA A 123 -6.40 -18.88 -4.73
N PHE A 124 -5.11 -19.14 -4.96
CA PHE A 124 -4.11 -18.11 -5.24
C PHE A 124 -4.40 -17.35 -6.55
N TRP A 125 -4.56 -18.06 -7.67
CA TRP A 125 -4.83 -17.40 -8.96
C TRP A 125 -6.17 -16.67 -8.99
N ARG A 126 -7.18 -17.19 -8.30
CA ARG A 126 -8.52 -16.59 -8.26
C ARG A 126 -8.62 -15.45 -7.25
N GLY A 127 -7.78 -15.44 -6.21
CA GLY A 127 -7.67 -14.39 -5.19
C GLY A 127 -6.79 -13.20 -5.61
N HIS A 128 -6.54 -13.03 -6.90
CA HIS A 128 -5.72 -11.95 -7.47
C HIS A 128 -4.23 -12.00 -7.09
N GLY A 129 -3.58 -13.16 -7.23
CA GLY A 129 -2.12 -13.29 -7.07
C GLY A 129 -1.24 -12.37 -7.94
N TYR A 130 -1.82 -11.56 -8.84
CA TYR A 130 -1.12 -10.58 -9.66
C TYR A 130 -1.36 -9.12 -9.23
N SER A 131 -2.32 -8.84 -8.34
CA SER A 131 -2.72 -7.46 -8.05
C SER A 131 -1.66 -6.64 -7.31
N PHE A 132 -0.67 -7.30 -6.72
CA PHE A 132 0.45 -6.65 -6.04
C PHE A 132 1.64 -6.36 -6.97
N ILE A 133 1.67 -6.89 -8.20
CA ILE A 133 2.77 -6.64 -9.15
C ILE A 133 2.88 -5.14 -9.52
N PRO A 134 1.79 -4.43 -9.87
CA PRO A 134 1.90 -3.03 -10.25
C PRO A 134 2.41 -2.12 -9.11
N PRO A 135 1.88 -2.21 -7.87
CA PRO A 135 2.43 -1.44 -6.75
C PRO A 135 3.90 -1.74 -6.48
N LEU A 136 4.32 -3.01 -6.54
CA LEU A 136 5.73 -3.39 -6.35
C LEU A 136 6.67 -2.80 -7.41
N ALA A 137 6.27 -2.85 -8.68
CA ALA A 137 7.05 -2.28 -9.77
C ALA A 137 7.18 -0.75 -9.67
N GLN A 138 6.15 -0.07 -9.15
CA GLN A 138 6.21 1.38 -8.96
C GLN A 138 7.08 1.76 -7.75
N LEU A 139 7.10 0.95 -6.68
CA LEU A 139 7.96 1.19 -5.52
C LEU A 139 9.44 1.18 -5.88
N SER A 140 9.88 0.22 -6.70
CA SER A 140 11.27 0.18 -7.15
C SER A 140 11.63 1.39 -8.01
N SER A 141 10.76 1.76 -8.96
CA SER A 141 10.98 2.93 -9.81
C SER A 141 11.05 4.25 -9.03
N ILE A 142 10.18 4.43 -8.03
CA ILE A 142 10.19 5.62 -7.18
C ILE A 142 11.43 5.66 -6.29
N SER A 143 11.80 4.52 -5.72
CA SER A 143 13.01 4.40 -4.88
C SER A 143 14.27 4.77 -5.65
N SER A 144 14.42 4.27 -6.88
CA SER A 144 15.54 4.64 -7.75
C SER A 144 15.56 6.14 -8.03
N ARG A 145 14.40 6.74 -8.36
CA ARG A 145 14.31 8.19 -8.62
C ARG A 145 14.67 9.03 -7.38
N ILE A 146 14.29 8.60 -6.17
CA ILE A 146 14.64 9.31 -4.94
C ILE A 146 16.15 9.22 -4.69
N MET A 147 16.74 8.04 -4.84
CA MET A 147 18.18 7.83 -4.68
C MET A 147 19.01 8.62 -5.71
N ASP A 148 18.55 8.70 -6.96
CA ASP A 148 19.21 9.49 -8.02
C ASP A 148 19.20 11.00 -7.76
N ILE A 149 18.29 11.51 -6.93
CA ILE A 149 18.18 12.95 -6.61
C ILE A 149 18.96 13.29 -5.33
N ILE A 150 19.08 12.34 -4.40
CA ILE A 150 19.73 12.53 -3.10
C ILE A 150 21.23 12.19 -3.15
N GLY A 151 21.64 11.21 -3.96
CA GLY A 151 23.03 10.80 -4.20
C GLY A 151 23.58 11.26 -5.55
#